data_AF-A0A2V0P2M9-F1
#
_entry.id   AF-A0A2V0P2M9-F1
#
_cell.length_a   1.000
_cell.length_b   1.000
_cell.length_c   1.000
_cell.angle_alpha   90.00
_cell.angle_beta   90.00
_cell.angle_gamma   90.00
#
_symmetry.space_group_name_H-M   'P 1'
#
loop_
_entity.id
_entity.type
_entity.pdbx_description
1 polymer ?
#
loop_
_entity_poly.entity_id
_entity_poly.type
_entity_poly.pdbx_seq_one_letter_code
_entity_poly.pdbx_strand_id
1 'polypeptide(L)'
;MTFTIYYFPIRGRAEVAKLVCAYAKEPWKLVEHSYEEQKNDLDTWPFGQSPRAVDEDSGANIVQSNAIIRHLARKHKLYGANEEEMTKVDILLDAVEDLRMKYVPLIYVGKLEPKAKEEYWKTHGDKAGINGRNGGAHFEYLERLLKKAGGTWFVGPAPTAADLAVYDIIHLHLRDQLFPEEMKAQYPGLVAHHDRVEALPGVKEYLASPDRLAAPNNNGLG
;
A
#
# COMPACT_ATOMS: atom_id res chain seq x y z
N MET A 1 -1.43 18.47 17.41
CA MET A 1 -2.11 17.22 17.80
C MET A 1 -1.71 16.18 16.75
N THR A 2 -1.66 14.89 17.11
CA THR A 2 -0.83 13.88 16.40
C THR A 2 -1.64 12.63 16.11
N PHE A 3 -1.46 12.03 14.93
CA PHE A 3 -2.02 10.72 14.60
C PHE A 3 -1.10 9.59 15.11
N THR A 4 -1.60 8.69 15.96
CA THR A 4 -0.77 7.60 16.50
C THR A 4 -1.04 6.31 15.74
N ILE A 5 -0.01 5.70 15.14
CA ILE A 5 -0.10 4.41 14.44
C ILE A 5 0.55 3.34 15.31
N TYR A 6 -0.14 2.24 15.56
CA TYR A 6 0.38 1.07 16.27
C TYR A 6 0.62 -0.07 15.29
N TYR A 7 1.88 -0.51 15.17
CA TYR A 7 2.25 -1.58 14.25
C TYR A 7 3.58 -2.25 14.64
N PHE A 8 3.92 -3.34 13.96
CA PHE A 8 5.22 -4.00 14.09
C PHE A 8 6.37 -3.12 13.52
N PRO A 9 7.63 -3.37 13.90
CA PRO A 9 8.83 -2.68 13.38
C PRO A 9 9.16 -3.12 11.94
N ILE A 10 8.19 -2.99 11.03
CA ILE A 10 8.26 -3.27 9.60
C ILE A 10 7.40 -2.24 8.86
N ARG A 11 7.52 -2.14 7.53
CA ARG A 11 6.62 -1.30 6.71
C ARG A 11 5.20 -1.87 6.73
N GLY A 12 5.07 -3.08 6.19
CA GLY A 12 3.84 -3.87 6.14
C GLY A 12 2.58 -3.08 5.75
N ARG A 13 1.47 -3.34 6.44
CA ARG A 13 0.15 -2.74 6.15
C ARG A 13 -0.03 -1.33 6.68
N ALA A 14 0.82 -0.90 7.63
CA ALA A 14 0.79 0.46 8.15
C ALA A 14 1.40 1.47 7.16
N GLU A 15 2.13 0.99 6.15
CA GLU A 15 2.94 1.85 5.30
C GLU A 15 2.12 2.88 4.52
N VAL A 16 0.99 2.46 3.97
CA VAL A 16 0.12 3.37 3.21
C VAL A 16 -0.44 4.47 4.13
N ALA A 17 -0.74 4.17 5.40
CA ALA A 17 -1.18 5.20 6.34
C ALA A 17 -0.06 6.22 6.62
N LYS A 18 1.20 5.77 6.77
CA LYS A 18 2.36 6.67 6.93
C LYS A 18 2.57 7.56 5.70
N LEU A 19 2.45 6.98 4.49
CA LEU A 19 2.50 7.73 3.23
C LEU A 19 1.40 8.80 3.14
N VAL A 20 0.17 8.46 3.57
CA VAL A 20 -0.95 9.42 3.62
C VAL A 20 -0.64 10.55 4.59
N CYS A 21 -0.16 10.24 5.80
CA CYS A 21 0.24 11.28 6.76
C CYS A 21 1.37 12.16 6.21
N ALA A 22 2.39 11.55 5.60
CA ALA A 22 3.52 12.27 5.01
C ALA A 22 3.08 13.24 3.90
N TYR A 23 2.26 12.75 2.96
CA TYR A 23 1.71 13.58 1.88
C TYR A 23 0.85 14.73 2.43
N ALA A 24 -0.01 14.43 3.42
CA ALA A 24 -0.88 15.41 4.05
C ALA A 24 -0.16 16.35 5.03
N LYS A 25 1.12 16.10 5.33
CA LYS A 25 1.89 16.75 6.40
C LYS A 25 1.20 16.66 7.77
N GLU A 26 0.47 15.56 7.99
CA GLU A 26 -0.13 15.23 9.28
C GLU A 26 0.97 14.78 10.24
N PRO A 27 1.16 15.43 11.40
CA PRO A 27 2.09 14.94 12.41
C PRO A 27 1.63 13.56 12.90
N TRP A 28 2.52 12.57 12.88
CA TRP A 28 2.20 11.22 13.33
C TRP A 28 3.34 10.61 14.14
N LYS A 29 3.05 9.54 14.88
CA LYS A 29 4.07 8.72 15.55
C LYS A 29 3.77 7.23 15.42
N LEU A 30 4.82 6.41 15.37
CA LEU A 30 4.72 4.96 15.46
C LEU A 30 4.84 4.52 16.92
N VAL A 31 3.95 3.66 17.36
CA VAL A 31 4.09 2.90 18.61
C VAL A 31 4.24 1.43 18.22
N GLU A 32 5.42 0.89 18.49
CA GLU A 32 5.71 -0.50 18.21
C GLU A 32 5.15 -1.41 19.29
N HIS A 33 4.81 -2.64 18.90
CA HIS A 33 4.37 -3.68 19.82
C HIS A 33 4.80 -5.06 19.31
N SER A 34 4.85 -6.02 20.22
CA SER A 34 5.08 -7.43 19.95
C SER A 34 3.78 -8.17 19.59
N TYR A 35 3.94 -9.38 19.04
CA TYR A 35 2.81 -10.29 18.84
C TYR A 35 2.18 -10.71 20.17
N GLU A 36 2.98 -10.87 21.22
CA GLU A 36 2.52 -11.29 22.54
C GLU A 36 1.62 -10.21 23.17
N GLU A 37 2.08 -8.95 23.20
CA GLU A 37 1.27 -7.81 23.68
C GLU A 37 -0.05 -7.71 22.91
N GLN A 38 -0.01 -7.89 21.59
CA GLN A 38 -1.22 -7.87 20.76
C GLN A 38 -2.21 -8.98 21.11
N LYS A 39 -1.73 -10.20 21.40
CA LYS A 39 -2.60 -11.35 21.68
C LYS A 39 -3.12 -11.37 23.12
N ASN A 40 -2.45 -10.68 24.04
CA ASN A 40 -2.82 -10.63 25.45
C ASN A 40 -3.82 -9.51 25.79
N ASP A 41 -4.05 -8.54 24.89
CA ASP A 41 -4.97 -7.41 25.11
C ASP A 41 -6.00 -7.29 23.96
N LEU A 42 -7.09 -8.03 24.05
CA LEU A 42 -8.14 -8.01 23.03
C LEU A 42 -9.05 -6.78 23.12
N ASP A 43 -8.96 -5.98 24.19
CA ASP A 43 -9.70 -4.72 24.30
C ASP A 43 -9.03 -3.64 23.43
N THR A 44 -7.70 -3.56 23.50
CA THR A 44 -6.92 -2.70 22.59
C THR A 44 -6.90 -3.27 21.16
N TRP A 45 -6.86 -4.59 21.02
CA TRP A 45 -6.75 -5.31 19.75
C TRP A 45 -7.98 -6.19 19.49
N PRO A 46 -9.13 -5.62 19.10
CA PRO A 46 -10.41 -6.33 19.00
C PRO A 46 -10.43 -7.53 18.04
N PHE A 47 -9.51 -7.55 17.05
CA PHE A 47 -9.33 -8.68 16.13
C PHE A 47 -8.03 -9.45 16.37
N GLY A 48 -7.28 -9.12 17.44
CA GLY A 48 -5.94 -9.64 17.68
C GLY A 48 -5.00 -9.41 16.51
N GLN A 49 -5.17 -8.28 15.80
CA GLN A 49 -4.50 -7.91 14.55
C GLN A 49 -4.11 -6.42 14.58
N SER A 50 -3.09 -6.07 13.80
CA SER A 50 -2.60 -4.71 13.58
C SER A 50 -2.55 -4.46 12.06
N PRO A 51 -2.61 -3.20 11.58
CA PRO A 51 -2.47 -1.95 12.34
C PRO A 51 -3.73 -1.52 13.10
N ARG A 52 -3.48 -0.73 14.15
CA ARG A 52 -4.45 0.13 14.85
C ARG A 52 -3.95 1.57 14.78
N ALA A 53 -4.85 2.54 14.79
CA ALA A 53 -4.49 3.94 14.90
C ALA A 53 -5.44 4.70 15.84
N VAL A 54 -4.94 5.80 16.39
CA VAL A 54 -5.72 6.76 17.19
C VAL A 54 -5.58 8.14 16.57
N ASP A 55 -6.71 8.73 16.18
CA ASP A 55 -6.79 10.15 15.82
C ASP A 55 -7.12 10.96 17.06
N GLU A 56 -6.11 11.66 17.60
CA GLU A 56 -6.26 12.47 18.82
C GLU A 56 -7.20 13.66 18.62
N ASP A 57 -7.41 14.13 17.38
CA ASP A 57 -8.31 15.26 17.11
C ASP A 57 -9.78 14.85 17.25
N SER A 58 -10.14 13.65 16.78
CA SER A 58 -11.51 13.15 16.80
C SER A 58 -11.78 12.16 17.93
N GLY A 59 -10.74 11.71 18.64
CA GLY A 59 -10.81 10.61 19.61
C GLY A 59 -11.10 9.25 18.94
N ALA A 60 -10.89 9.12 17.63
CA ALA A 60 -11.24 7.89 16.91
C ALA A 60 -10.18 6.81 17.16
N ASN A 61 -10.61 5.64 17.62
CA ASN A 61 -9.80 4.43 17.71
C ASN A 61 -10.16 3.50 16.54
N ILE A 62 -9.21 3.27 15.65
CA ILE A 62 -9.46 2.69 14.33
C ILE A 62 -8.58 1.47 14.14
N VAL A 63 -9.19 0.35 13.76
CA VAL A 63 -8.50 -0.89 13.35
C VAL A 63 -8.80 -1.17 11.88
N GLN A 64 -8.06 -2.11 11.27
CA GLN A 64 -8.04 -2.39 9.81
C GLN A 64 -7.34 -1.31 8.99
N SER A 65 -6.33 -1.71 8.23
CA SER A 65 -5.48 -0.80 7.44
C SER A 65 -6.30 0.09 6.50
N ASN A 66 -7.22 -0.47 5.71
CA ASN A 66 -8.01 0.33 4.78
C ASN A 66 -8.99 1.27 5.50
N ALA A 67 -9.49 0.94 6.69
CA ALA A 67 -10.32 1.87 7.46
C ALA A 67 -9.49 3.06 7.98
N ILE A 68 -8.27 2.81 8.45
CA ILE A 68 -7.30 3.84 8.86
C ILE A 68 -6.96 4.76 7.68
N ILE A 69 -6.65 4.17 6.51
CA ILE A 69 -6.32 4.91 5.29
C ILE A 69 -7.49 5.79 4.86
N ARG A 70 -8.72 5.24 4.83
CA ARG A 70 -9.94 5.99 4.48
C ARG A 70 -10.24 7.13 5.45
N HIS A 71 -9.99 6.93 6.75
CA HIS A 71 -10.15 7.98 7.76
C HIS A 71 -9.22 9.17 7.51
N LEU A 72 -7.92 8.91 7.35
CA LEU A 72 -6.94 9.93 6.98
C LEU A 72 -7.30 10.59 5.64
N ALA A 73 -7.71 9.79 4.65
CA ALA A 73 -8.08 10.31 3.34
C ALA A 73 -9.25 11.30 3.43
N ARG A 74 -10.30 11.00 4.21
CA ARG A 74 -11.40 11.93 4.44
C ARG A 74 -10.94 13.19 5.18
N LYS A 75 -10.14 13.03 6.24
CA LYS A 75 -9.60 14.16 7.03
C LYS A 75 -8.82 15.15 6.16
N HIS A 76 -8.06 14.65 5.19
CA HIS A 76 -7.17 15.45 4.35
C HIS A 76 -7.64 15.65 2.90
N LYS A 77 -8.91 15.36 2.59
CA LYS A 77 -9.51 15.54 1.24
C LYS A 77 -8.81 14.73 0.13
N LEU A 78 -8.38 13.51 0.44
CA LEU A 78 -7.71 12.56 -0.45
C LEU A 78 -8.61 11.37 -0.82
N TYR A 79 -9.92 11.52 -0.64
CA TYR A 79 -10.90 10.45 -0.80
C TYR A 79 -11.84 10.67 -2.01
N GLY A 80 -11.44 11.51 -2.97
CA GLY A 80 -12.31 11.89 -4.11
C GLY A 80 -13.25 13.05 -3.78
N ALA A 81 -13.71 13.75 -4.83
CA ALA A 81 -14.51 14.97 -4.70
C ALA A 81 -16.03 14.73 -4.67
N ASN A 82 -16.48 13.56 -5.11
CA ASN A 82 -17.88 13.17 -5.21
C ASN A 82 -18.04 11.66 -4.99
N GLU A 83 -19.28 11.18 -4.88
CA GLU A 83 -19.59 9.78 -4.58
C GLU A 83 -18.95 8.80 -5.57
N GLU A 84 -18.93 9.13 -6.85
CA GLU A 84 -18.32 8.29 -7.88
C GLU A 84 -16.80 8.18 -7.69
N GLU A 85 -16.13 9.29 -7.37
CA GLU A 85 -14.70 9.29 -7.06
C GLU A 85 -14.39 8.58 -5.73
N MET A 86 -15.19 8.79 -4.68
CA MET A 86 -15.07 8.05 -3.42
C MET A 86 -15.16 6.55 -3.66
N THR A 87 -16.15 6.11 -4.44
CA THR A 87 -16.32 4.71 -4.83
C THR A 87 -15.10 4.17 -5.58
N LYS A 88 -14.52 4.96 -6.51
CA LYS A 88 -13.31 4.55 -7.23
C LYS A 88 -12.09 4.42 -6.31
N VAL A 89 -11.95 5.30 -5.32
CA VAL A 89 -10.90 5.19 -4.31
C VAL A 89 -11.07 3.88 -3.53
N ASP A 90 -12.29 3.54 -3.13
CA ASP A 90 -12.58 2.29 -2.42
C ASP A 90 -12.23 1.05 -3.23
N ILE A 91 -12.67 1.01 -4.49
CA ILE A 91 -12.36 -0.09 -5.42
C ILE A 91 -10.85 -0.31 -5.51
N LEU A 92 -10.06 0.77 -5.60
CA LEU A 92 -8.61 0.66 -5.73
C LEU A 92 -7.93 0.24 -4.43
N LEU A 93 -8.36 0.76 -3.28
CA LEU A 93 -7.81 0.35 -1.98
C LEU A 93 -8.03 -1.15 -1.73
N ASP A 94 -9.21 -1.66 -2.10
CA ASP A 94 -9.52 -3.08 -1.89
C ASP A 94 -8.86 -3.96 -2.97
N ALA A 95 -8.74 -3.50 -4.22
CA ALA A 95 -8.00 -4.22 -5.26
C ALA A 95 -6.49 -4.32 -4.95
N VAL A 96 -5.89 -3.27 -4.40
CA VAL A 96 -4.50 -3.29 -3.93
C VAL A 96 -4.35 -4.29 -2.78
N GLU A 97 -5.34 -4.37 -1.90
CA GLU A 97 -5.35 -5.32 -0.79
C GLU A 97 -5.44 -6.77 -1.27
N ASP A 98 -6.29 -7.06 -2.26
CA ASP A 98 -6.37 -8.38 -2.90
C ASP A 98 -5.03 -8.80 -3.52
N LEU A 99 -4.33 -7.87 -4.18
CA LEU A 99 -2.98 -8.12 -4.72
C LEU A 99 -1.96 -8.33 -3.60
N ARG A 100 -2.03 -7.53 -2.52
CA ARG A 100 -1.16 -7.71 -1.35
C ARG A 100 -1.33 -9.10 -0.73
N MET A 101 -2.55 -9.63 -0.73
CA MET A 101 -2.82 -11.00 -0.27
C MET A 101 -2.17 -12.09 -1.14
N LYS A 102 -1.76 -11.78 -2.38
CA LYS A 102 -0.94 -12.67 -3.22
C LYS A 102 0.56 -12.47 -2.98
N TYR A 103 0.96 -11.22 -2.76
CA TYR A 103 2.33 -10.85 -2.43
C TYR A 103 2.80 -11.48 -1.10
N VAL A 104 1.96 -11.48 -0.05
CA VAL A 104 2.33 -11.98 1.28
C VAL A 104 2.82 -13.45 1.26
N PRO A 105 2.11 -14.42 0.63
CA PRO A 105 2.61 -15.78 0.50
C PRO A 105 3.95 -15.90 -0.26
N LEU A 106 4.18 -15.09 -1.31
CA LEU A 106 5.46 -15.07 -2.02
C LEU A 106 6.62 -14.75 -1.06
N ILE A 107 6.41 -13.79 -0.16
CA ILE A 107 7.42 -13.36 0.82
C ILE A 107 7.60 -14.35 1.96
N TYR A 108 6.52 -14.77 2.62
CA TYR A 108 6.61 -15.50 3.89
C TYR A 108 6.61 -17.01 3.75
N VAL A 109 6.07 -17.54 2.65
CA VAL A 109 6.04 -18.99 2.37
C VAL A 109 7.04 -19.31 1.26
N GLY A 110 6.93 -18.60 0.14
CA GLY A 110 7.80 -18.79 -1.02
C GLY A 110 9.23 -18.31 -0.82
N LYS A 111 9.47 -17.41 0.16
CA LYS A 111 10.79 -16.88 0.53
C LYS A 111 11.62 -16.38 -0.66
N LEU A 112 10.96 -15.87 -1.69
CA LEU A 112 11.57 -15.42 -2.95
C LEU A 112 12.39 -16.50 -3.70
N GLU A 113 12.15 -17.77 -3.42
CA GLU A 113 12.78 -18.86 -4.17
C GLU A 113 12.43 -18.75 -5.66
N PRO A 114 13.36 -19.07 -6.58
CA PRO A 114 13.18 -18.84 -8.02
C PRO A 114 11.86 -19.39 -8.57
N LYS A 115 11.49 -20.61 -8.16
CA LYS A 115 10.22 -21.24 -8.57
C LYS A 115 9.00 -20.48 -8.06
N ALA A 116 9.01 -20.02 -6.82
CA ALA A 116 7.90 -19.25 -6.25
C ALA A 116 7.74 -17.90 -6.96
N LYS A 117 8.87 -17.25 -7.32
CA LYS A 117 8.86 -16.02 -8.11
C LYS A 117 8.30 -16.24 -9.52
N GLU A 118 8.74 -17.30 -10.20
CA GLU A 118 8.26 -17.67 -11.53
C GLU A 118 6.75 -17.93 -11.53
N GLU A 119 6.26 -18.75 -10.58
CA GLU A 119 4.84 -19.07 -10.44
C GLU A 119 3.99 -17.82 -10.10
N TYR A 120 4.52 -16.96 -9.22
CA TYR A 120 3.89 -15.68 -8.89
C TYR A 120 3.77 -14.79 -10.13
N TRP A 121 4.89 -14.57 -10.85
CA TRP A 121 4.89 -13.70 -12.02
C TRP A 121 3.96 -14.25 -13.10
N LYS A 122 4.06 -15.53 -13.44
CA LYS A 122 3.18 -16.17 -14.42
C LYS A 122 1.68 -16.00 -14.10
N THR A 123 1.32 -16.01 -12.83
CA THR A 123 -0.08 -15.94 -12.40
C THR A 123 -0.56 -14.50 -12.24
N HIS A 124 0.23 -13.65 -11.60
CA HIS A 124 -0.20 -12.32 -11.14
C HIS A 124 0.49 -11.16 -11.89
N GLY A 125 1.68 -11.42 -12.44
CA GLY A 125 2.57 -10.44 -13.05
C GLY A 125 2.53 -10.38 -14.58
N ASP A 126 2.41 -11.52 -15.26
CA ASP A 126 2.51 -11.58 -16.72
C ASP A 126 1.21 -11.14 -17.38
N LYS A 127 1.26 -10.07 -18.17
CA LYS A 127 0.14 -9.53 -18.96
C LYS A 127 -0.51 -10.57 -19.86
N ALA A 128 0.22 -11.57 -20.34
CA ALA A 128 -0.35 -12.67 -21.13
C ALA A 128 -1.39 -13.49 -20.34
N GLY A 129 -1.31 -13.48 -19.00
CA GLY A 129 -2.20 -14.20 -18.09
C GLY A 129 -3.56 -13.54 -17.83
N ILE A 130 -3.90 -12.41 -18.46
CA ILE A 130 -5.11 -11.61 -18.18
C ILE A 130 -6.44 -12.41 -18.30
N ASN A 131 -6.47 -13.47 -19.10
CA ASN A 131 -7.66 -14.33 -19.27
C ASN A 131 -7.65 -15.56 -18.36
N GLY A 132 -6.68 -15.65 -17.45
CA GLY A 132 -6.54 -16.75 -16.50
C GLY A 132 -7.60 -16.74 -15.40
N ARG A 133 -7.81 -17.89 -14.76
CA ARG A 133 -8.73 -18.05 -13.63
C ARG A 133 -8.26 -17.18 -12.44
N ASN A 134 -9.21 -16.55 -11.74
CA ASN A 134 -8.96 -15.60 -10.64
C ASN A 134 -8.27 -14.28 -11.06
N GLY A 135 -8.47 -13.82 -12.30
CA GLY A 135 -8.03 -12.50 -12.74
C GLY A 135 -6.51 -12.39 -12.78
N GLY A 136 -5.85 -13.28 -13.51
CA GLY A 136 -4.40 -13.20 -13.73
C GLY A 136 -3.98 -11.80 -14.25
N ALA A 137 -2.69 -11.48 -14.12
CA ALA A 137 -2.15 -10.16 -14.51
C ALA A 137 -2.79 -8.96 -13.74
N HIS A 138 -2.71 -8.96 -12.40
CA HIS A 138 -3.34 -7.92 -11.58
C HIS A 138 -2.84 -6.51 -11.94
N PHE A 139 -1.56 -6.37 -12.26
CA PHE A 139 -0.97 -5.11 -12.71
C PHE A 139 -1.52 -4.63 -14.06
N GLU A 140 -1.92 -5.53 -14.96
CA GLU A 140 -2.55 -5.13 -16.23
C GLU A 140 -3.89 -4.44 -15.99
N TYR A 141 -4.67 -4.86 -15.00
CA TYR A 141 -5.91 -4.16 -14.65
C TYR A 141 -5.62 -2.75 -14.11
N LEU A 142 -4.60 -2.60 -13.25
CA LEU A 142 -4.19 -1.28 -12.75
C LEU A 142 -3.67 -0.37 -13.87
N GLU A 143 -2.80 -0.86 -14.75
CA GLU A 143 -2.28 -0.13 -15.92
C GLU A 143 -3.44 0.34 -16.82
N ARG A 144 -4.41 -0.53 -17.09
CA ARG A 144 -5.62 -0.19 -17.88
C ARG A 144 -6.48 0.86 -17.20
N LEU A 145 -6.68 0.76 -15.88
CA LEU A 145 -7.47 1.72 -15.12
C LEU A 145 -6.79 3.09 -15.07
N LEU A 146 -5.47 3.13 -14.84
CA LEU A 146 -4.68 4.35 -14.88
C LEU A 146 -4.76 5.02 -16.26
N LYS A 147 -4.59 4.25 -17.33
CA LYS A 147 -4.72 4.76 -18.71
C LYS A 147 -6.12 5.32 -18.96
N LYS A 148 -7.17 4.62 -18.52
CA LYS A 148 -8.57 5.07 -18.65
C LYS A 148 -8.83 6.37 -17.87
N ALA A 149 -8.14 6.58 -16.75
CA ALA A 149 -8.19 7.79 -15.95
C ALA A 149 -7.33 8.95 -16.50
N GLY A 150 -6.65 8.76 -17.64
CA GLY A 150 -5.81 9.79 -18.27
C GLY A 150 -4.32 9.66 -17.98
N GLY A 151 -3.88 8.61 -17.29
CA GLY A 151 -2.47 8.22 -17.18
C GLY A 151 -1.65 8.95 -16.13
N THR A 152 -2.25 9.84 -15.33
CA THR A 152 -1.52 10.63 -14.31
C THR A 152 -1.88 10.19 -12.89
N TRP A 153 -3.16 10.23 -12.54
CA TRP A 153 -3.69 9.79 -11.25
C TRP A 153 -4.83 8.81 -11.49
N PHE A 154 -5.11 7.95 -10.52
CA PHE A 154 -6.17 6.95 -10.66
C PHE A 154 -7.58 7.55 -10.51
N VAL A 155 -7.74 8.59 -9.70
CA VAL A 155 -9.04 9.20 -9.40
C VAL A 155 -8.93 10.71 -9.36
N GLY A 156 -9.72 11.38 -10.21
CA GLY A 156 -9.75 12.84 -10.26
C GLY A 156 -8.46 13.47 -10.81
N PRO A 157 -8.31 14.80 -10.68
CA PRO A 157 -7.16 15.54 -11.24
C PRO A 157 -5.94 15.61 -10.31
N ALA A 158 -6.03 15.08 -9.09
CA ALA A 158 -4.99 15.19 -8.05
C ALA A 158 -4.82 13.85 -7.30
N PRO A 159 -3.68 13.62 -6.61
CA PRO A 159 -3.46 12.39 -5.86
C PRO A 159 -4.52 12.14 -4.79
N THR A 160 -4.92 10.88 -4.67
CA THR A 160 -5.78 10.36 -3.61
C THR A 160 -5.04 9.31 -2.79
N ALA A 161 -5.68 8.82 -1.73
CA ALA A 161 -5.14 7.67 -0.97
C ALA A 161 -4.99 6.40 -1.83
N ALA A 162 -5.75 6.28 -2.93
CA ALA A 162 -5.58 5.18 -3.87
C ALA A 162 -4.21 5.23 -4.58
N ASP A 163 -3.74 6.42 -4.96
CA ASP A 163 -2.43 6.59 -5.61
C ASP A 163 -1.29 6.19 -4.65
N LEU A 164 -1.40 6.52 -3.37
CA LEU A 164 -0.42 6.12 -2.35
C LEU A 164 -0.43 4.61 -2.08
N ALA A 165 -1.62 3.97 -2.11
CA ALA A 165 -1.75 2.53 -1.98
C ALA A 165 -1.17 1.78 -3.19
N VAL A 166 -1.47 2.25 -4.41
CA VAL A 166 -0.90 1.69 -5.64
C VAL A 166 0.62 1.87 -5.65
N TYR A 167 1.11 3.06 -5.29
CA TYR A 167 2.56 3.29 -5.15
C TYR A 167 3.22 2.25 -4.25
N ASP A 168 2.70 2.00 -3.04
CA ASP A 168 3.34 1.04 -2.13
C ASP A 168 3.42 -0.37 -2.73
N ILE A 169 2.33 -0.87 -3.33
CA ILE A 169 2.37 -2.22 -3.90
C ILE A 169 3.28 -2.29 -5.14
N ILE A 170 3.33 -1.26 -5.98
CA ILE A 170 4.23 -1.20 -7.14
C ILE A 170 5.69 -1.09 -6.69
N HIS A 171 5.96 -0.24 -5.71
CA HIS A 171 7.28 -0.09 -5.09
C HIS A 171 7.81 -1.42 -4.57
N LEU A 172 6.97 -2.22 -3.91
CA LEU A 172 7.36 -3.55 -3.44
C LEU A 172 7.82 -4.47 -4.58
N HIS A 173 7.18 -4.42 -5.75
CA HIS A 173 7.51 -5.26 -6.91
C HIS A 173 8.68 -4.73 -7.74
N LEU A 174 8.98 -3.44 -7.67
CA LEU A 174 10.14 -2.80 -8.30
C LEU A 174 11.46 -3.00 -7.53
N ARG A 175 11.45 -3.68 -6.39
CA ARG A 175 12.68 -3.99 -5.64
C ARG A 175 13.55 -4.97 -6.41
N ASP A 176 14.87 -4.82 -6.30
CA ASP A 176 15.87 -5.62 -7.02
C ASP A 176 15.67 -7.14 -6.90
N GLN A 177 15.21 -7.60 -5.73
CA GLN A 177 15.00 -9.01 -5.44
C GLN A 177 13.69 -9.57 -6.04
N LEU A 178 12.82 -8.72 -6.61
CA LEU A 178 11.54 -9.11 -7.20
C LEU A 178 11.54 -9.01 -8.72
N PHE A 179 10.79 -8.07 -9.30
CA PHE A 179 10.44 -8.05 -10.72
C PHE A 179 10.68 -6.68 -11.36
N PRO A 180 11.79 -5.98 -11.09
CA PRO A 180 12.00 -4.61 -11.57
C PRO A 180 12.00 -4.54 -13.10
N GLU A 181 12.63 -5.51 -13.76
CA GLU A 181 12.78 -5.52 -15.22
C GLU A 181 11.47 -5.89 -15.91
N GLU A 182 10.75 -6.87 -15.37
CA GLU A 182 9.46 -7.28 -15.92
C GLU A 182 8.40 -6.18 -15.73
N MET A 183 8.41 -5.49 -14.59
CA MET A 183 7.54 -4.33 -14.34
C MET A 183 7.83 -3.19 -15.33
N LYS A 184 9.11 -2.82 -15.52
CA LYS A 184 9.51 -1.79 -16.49
C LYS A 184 9.13 -2.17 -17.93
N ALA A 185 9.27 -3.45 -18.28
CA ALA A 185 8.99 -3.94 -19.63
C ALA A 185 7.48 -3.99 -19.92
N GLN A 186 6.65 -4.42 -18.97
CA GLN A 186 5.23 -4.68 -19.22
C GLN A 186 4.30 -3.54 -18.77
N TYR A 187 4.69 -2.76 -17.75
CA TYR A 187 3.83 -1.78 -17.08
C TYR A 187 4.48 -0.39 -16.93
N PRO A 188 4.95 0.23 -18.03
CA PRO A 188 5.64 1.52 -17.98
C PRO A 188 4.77 2.66 -17.43
N GLY A 189 3.43 2.60 -17.59
CA GLY A 189 2.52 3.59 -17.02
C GLY A 189 2.49 3.53 -15.49
N LEU A 190 2.44 2.33 -14.91
CA LEU A 190 2.55 2.14 -13.47
C LEU A 190 3.93 2.53 -12.92
N VAL A 191 5.02 2.26 -13.65
CA VAL A 191 6.36 2.75 -13.24
C VAL A 191 6.40 4.28 -13.27
N ALA A 192 5.87 4.93 -14.30
CA ALA A 192 5.80 6.39 -14.35
C ALA A 192 4.90 6.99 -13.25
N HIS A 193 3.81 6.31 -12.87
CA HIS A 193 2.98 6.69 -11.73
C HIS A 193 3.73 6.54 -10.39
N HIS A 194 4.46 5.44 -10.21
CA HIS A 194 5.32 5.22 -9.05
C HIS A 194 6.30 6.39 -8.85
N ASP A 195 7.06 6.72 -9.89
CA ASP A 195 8.07 7.78 -9.84
C ASP A 195 7.45 9.15 -9.55
N ARG A 196 6.23 9.37 -10.05
CA ARG A 196 5.47 10.60 -9.80
C ARG A 196 5.03 10.73 -8.35
N VAL A 197 4.52 9.64 -7.75
CA VAL A 197 4.14 9.62 -6.34
C VAL A 197 5.37 9.82 -5.46
N GLU A 198 6.48 9.16 -5.77
CA GLU A 198 7.75 9.31 -5.05
C GLU A 198 8.26 10.76 -5.03
N ALA A 199 8.05 11.48 -6.13
CA ALA A 199 8.44 12.89 -6.27
C ALA A 199 7.53 13.89 -5.52
N LEU A 200 6.38 13.47 -4.99
CA LEU A 200 5.48 14.39 -4.28
C LEU A 200 6.15 14.96 -3.02
N PRO A 201 6.00 16.27 -2.74
CA PRO A 201 6.44 16.85 -1.47
C PRO A 201 5.81 16.11 -0.28
N GLY A 202 6.54 16.00 0.83
CA GLY A 202 6.13 15.18 1.98
C GLY A 202 6.39 13.68 1.78
N VAL A 203 5.95 13.08 0.66
CA VAL A 203 6.27 11.67 0.34
C VAL A 203 7.78 11.50 0.16
N LYS A 204 8.39 12.31 -0.70
CA LYS A 204 9.85 12.32 -0.91
C LYS A 204 10.63 12.54 0.39
N GLU A 205 10.15 13.44 1.24
CA GLU A 205 10.78 13.77 2.52
C GLU A 205 10.72 12.57 3.48
N TYR A 206 9.55 11.94 3.60
CA TYR A 206 9.37 10.74 4.42
C TYR A 206 10.20 9.56 3.91
N LEU A 207 10.27 9.33 2.61
CA LEU A 207 11.06 8.23 2.04
C LEU A 207 12.56 8.38 2.31
N ALA A 208 13.04 9.62 2.47
CA ALA A 208 14.42 9.92 2.85
C ALA A 208 14.64 10.03 4.37
N SER A 209 13.58 9.96 5.18
CA SER A 209 13.65 10.13 6.63
C SER A 209 13.95 8.81 7.35
N PRO A 210 14.46 8.85 8.59
CA PRO A 210 14.66 7.65 9.40
C PRO A 210 13.34 6.95 9.80
N ASP A 211 12.19 7.62 9.64
CA ASP A 211 10.87 7.02 9.94
C ASP A 211 10.47 5.97 8.89
N ARG A 212 11.08 6.03 7.70
CA ARG A 212 10.95 5.02 6.65
C ARG A 212 12.01 3.93 6.85
N LEU A 213 11.58 2.78 7.32
CA LEU A 213 12.45 1.61 7.47
C LEU A 213 13.07 1.22 6.11
N ALA A 214 14.40 1.01 6.08
CA ALA A 214 15.14 0.71 4.85
C ALA A 214 14.73 -0.63 4.22
N ALA A 215 14.54 -1.66 5.03
CA ALA A 215 13.98 -2.95 4.61
C ALA A 215 12.46 -2.97 4.84
N PRO A 216 11.67 -3.68 4.01
CA PRO A 216 10.23 -3.74 4.21
C PRO A 216 9.78 -4.62 5.36
N ASN A 217 10.60 -5.58 5.74
CA ASN A 217 10.38 -6.44 6.88
C ASN A 217 11.72 -7.03 7.35
N ASN A 218 11.67 -7.82 8.43
CA ASN A 218 12.87 -8.35 9.09
C ASN A 218 13.19 -9.80 8.70
N ASN A 219 12.75 -10.27 7.51
CA ASN A 219 12.99 -11.64 7.07
C ASN A 219 14.35 -11.85 6.35
N GLY A 220 15.09 -10.77 6.08
CA GLY A 220 16.40 -10.80 5.42
C GLY A 220 16.36 -11.01 3.90
N LEU A 221 15.18 -10.99 3.25
CA LEU A 221 15.00 -11.27 1.82
C LEU A 221 15.02 -10.00 0.94
N GLY A 222 15.74 -8.97 1.37
CA GLY A 222 15.66 -7.63 0.78
C GLY A 222 14.40 -6.89 1.19
#